data_AF-A0A9P0A028-F1
#
_entry.id   AF-A0A9P0A028-F1
#
_cell.length_a   1.000
_cell.length_b   1.000
_cell.length_c   1.000
_cell.angle_alpha   90.00
_cell.angle_beta   90.00
_cell.angle_gamma   90.00
#
_symmetry.space_group_name_H-M   'P 1'
#
loop_
_entity.id
_entity.type
_entity.pdbx_description
1 polymer ?
#
loop_
_entity_poly.entity_id
_entity_poly.type
_entity_poly.pdbx_seq_one_letter_code
_entity_poly.pdbx_strand_id
1 'polypeptide(L)'
;MTLSKVSPSAAKPFSCDLCQEKCYARKESLYRHQTFECPNNIERLSFPCMFCSHIAKQKTHLERHLRVVHKLRPHDIPKDLLHPTSVHSSSSVT
;
A
#
# COMPACT_ATOMS: atom_id res chain seq x y z
N MET A 1 5.69 29.72 -5.64
CA MET A 1 6.33 28.78 -4.69
C MET A 1 6.76 27.57 -5.50
N THR A 2 8.05 27.33 -5.61
CA THR A 2 8.65 26.44 -6.64
C THR A 2 8.29 24.98 -6.39
N LEU A 3 7.68 24.32 -7.38
CA LEU A 3 7.50 22.87 -7.38
C LEU A 3 8.88 22.23 -7.53
N SER A 4 9.48 21.75 -6.44
CA SER A 4 10.74 21.00 -6.48
C SER A 4 10.47 19.62 -7.06
N LYS A 5 10.42 19.54 -8.38
CA LYS A 5 10.35 18.29 -9.14
C LYS A 5 11.60 17.47 -8.83
N VAL A 6 11.46 16.32 -8.18
CA VAL A 6 12.63 15.48 -7.88
C VAL A 6 13.07 14.78 -9.16
N SER A 7 14.36 14.89 -9.49
CA SER A 7 14.93 14.22 -10.67
C SER A 7 15.48 12.84 -10.27
N PRO A 8 15.25 11.79 -11.06
CA PRO A 8 15.93 10.52 -10.87
C PRO A 8 17.45 10.69 -11.03
N SER A 9 18.22 9.99 -10.21
CA SER A 9 19.69 9.98 -10.25
C SER A 9 20.21 8.56 -10.41
N ALA A 10 21.50 8.38 -10.69
CA ALA A 10 22.10 7.06 -10.85
C ALA A 10 21.86 6.14 -9.62
N ALA A 11 21.79 6.71 -8.41
CA ALA A 11 21.49 5.96 -7.19
C ALA A 11 19.99 5.68 -6.98
N LYS A 12 19.10 6.50 -7.54
CA LYS A 12 17.64 6.39 -7.42
C LYS A 12 16.99 6.66 -8.78
N PRO A 13 17.13 5.74 -9.74
CA PRO A 13 16.73 5.99 -11.12
C PRO A 13 15.20 5.91 -11.34
N PHE A 14 14.43 5.41 -10.37
CA PHE A 14 12.99 5.16 -10.53
C PHE A 14 12.16 6.25 -9.84
N SER A 15 11.62 7.20 -10.62
CA SER A 15 10.72 8.25 -10.11
C SER A 15 9.25 7.81 -10.10
N CYS A 16 8.46 8.35 -9.17
CA CYS A 16 7.01 8.17 -9.18
C CYS A 16 6.34 9.19 -10.10
N ASP A 17 5.66 8.72 -11.14
CA ASP A 17 4.96 9.61 -12.08
C ASP A 17 3.67 10.23 -11.51
N LEU A 18 3.11 9.60 -10.47
CA LEU A 18 1.87 10.05 -9.81
C LEU A 18 2.11 11.28 -8.92
N CYS A 19 3.17 11.28 -8.11
CA CYS A 19 3.49 12.40 -7.23
C CYS A 19 4.69 13.22 -7.66
N GLN A 20 5.61 12.67 -8.46
CA GLN A 20 6.82 13.35 -8.95
C GLN A 20 7.71 13.94 -7.84
N GLU A 21 7.54 13.47 -6.61
CA GLU A 21 8.22 13.93 -5.40
C GLU A 21 9.15 12.87 -4.80
N LYS A 22 9.07 11.62 -5.26
CA LYS A 22 9.86 10.50 -4.74
C LYS A 22 10.58 9.75 -5.86
N CYS A 23 11.87 9.47 -5.61
CA CYS A 23 12.71 8.59 -6.42
C CYS A 23 13.22 7.40 -5.59
N TYR A 24 13.37 6.25 -6.23
CA TYR A 24 13.73 4.99 -5.62
C TYR A 24 14.89 4.32 -6.35
N ALA A 25 15.69 3.57 -5.59
CA ALA A 25 16.80 2.77 -6.13
C ALA A 25 16.32 1.49 -6.83
N ARG A 26 15.11 1.02 -6.53
CA ARG A 26 14.55 -0.24 -7.04
C ARG A 26 13.12 -0.07 -7.53
N LYS A 27 12.77 -0.79 -8.60
CA LYS A 27 11.40 -0.85 -9.14
C LYS A 27 10.37 -1.33 -8.12
N GLU A 28 10.70 -2.33 -7.30
CA GLU A 28 9.80 -2.84 -6.26
C GLU A 28 9.40 -1.75 -5.25
N SER A 29 10.37 -0.91 -4.86
CA SER A 29 10.10 0.18 -3.92
C SER A 29 9.23 1.27 -4.54
N LEU A 30 9.43 1.56 -5.83
CA LEU A 30 8.55 2.46 -6.58
C LEU A 30 7.13 1.88 -6.70
N TYR A 31 7.00 0.61 -7.06
CA TYR A 31 5.71 -0.07 -7.16
C TYR A 31 4.95 -0.02 -5.83
N ARG A 32 5.61 -0.41 -4.73
CA ARG A 32 5.01 -0.34 -3.39
C ARG A 32 4.56 1.07 -3.03
N HIS A 33 5.37 2.07 -3.36
CA HIS A 33 4.99 3.46 -3.15
C HIS A 33 3.73 3.81 -3.94
N GLN A 34 3.71 3.56 -5.25
CA GLN A 34 2.57 3.87 -6.12
C GLN A 34 1.30 3.20 -5.61
N THR A 35 1.37 1.91 -5.26
CA THR A 35 0.20 1.13 -4.87
C THR A 35 -0.35 1.47 -3.48
N PHE A 36 0.51 1.68 -2.48
CA PHE A 36 0.07 1.71 -1.07
C PHE A 36 0.39 3.02 -0.32
N GLU A 37 1.31 3.84 -0.82
CA GLU A 37 1.85 4.99 -0.07
C GLU A 37 1.63 6.32 -0.79
N CYS A 38 1.44 6.30 -2.11
CA CYS A 38 1.36 7.50 -2.92
C CYS A 38 0.13 8.34 -2.53
N PRO A 39 0.28 9.65 -2.27
CA PRO A 39 -0.84 10.54 -1.99
C PRO A 39 -1.79 10.69 -3.18
N ASN A 40 -1.24 10.62 -4.41
CA ASN A 40 -1.99 10.84 -5.63
C ASN A 40 -2.56 9.55 -6.24
N ASN A 41 -2.38 8.40 -5.57
CA ASN A 41 -3.06 7.18 -5.98
C ASN A 41 -4.49 7.19 -5.43
N ILE A 42 -5.46 7.16 -6.34
CA ILE A 42 -6.91 7.14 -6.04
C ILE A 42 -7.34 5.75 -5.56
N GLU A 43 -6.69 4.70 -6.04
CA GLU A 43 -6.98 3.29 -5.72
C GLU A 43 -6.03 2.78 -4.65
N ARG A 44 -6.05 3.42 -3.48
CA ARG A 44 -5.24 2.94 -2.35
C ARG A 44 -5.73 1.57 -1.94
N LEU A 45 -4.89 0.58 -2.19
CA LEU A 45 -5.18 -0.78 -1.82
C LEU A 45 -4.99 -0.96 -0.31
N SER A 46 -5.93 -1.68 0.31
CA SER A 46 -5.91 -1.97 1.74
C SER A 46 -6.18 -3.46 2.00
N PHE A 47 -5.83 -3.91 3.20
CA PHE A 47 -5.98 -5.29 3.65
C PHE A 47 -6.67 -5.29 5.02
N PRO A 48 -8.02 -5.33 5.06
CA PRO A 48 -8.78 -5.34 6.30
C PRO A 48 -8.68 -6.70 7.01
N CYS A 49 -8.63 -6.66 8.34
CA CYS A 49 -8.77 -7.86 9.16
C CYS A 49 -10.26 -8.24 9.30
N MET A 50 -10.59 -9.53 9.18
CA MET A 50 -11.98 -10.00 9.35
C MET A 50 -12.39 -10.17 10.82
N PHE A 51 -11.43 -10.19 11.74
CA PHE A 51 -11.65 -10.46 13.16
C PHE A 51 -11.68 -9.18 14.01
N CYS A 52 -11.22 -8.06 13.46
CA CYS A 52 -11.21 -6.76 14.13
C CYS A 52 -11.15 -5.62 13.12
N SER A 53 -11.32 -4.38 13.58
CA SER A 53 -11.31 -3.18 12.72
C SER A 53 -9.91 -2.76 12.24
N HIS A 54 -8.88 -3.61 12.36
CA HIS A 54 -7.53 -3.29 11.92
C HIS A 54 -7.43 -3.35 10.39
N ILE A 55 -6.83 -2.31 9.79
CA ILE A 55 -6.58 -2.25 8.35
C ILE A 55 -5.07 -2.11 8.12
N ALA A 56 -4.50 -3.07 7.41
CA ALA A 56 -3.11 -3.03 7.01
C ALA A 56 -2.97 -2.44 5.59
N LYS A 57 -1.86 -1.73 5.34
CA LYS A 57 -1.53 -1.21 4.01
C LYS A 57 -0.84 -2.24 3.12
N GLN A 58 -0.38 -3.36 3.68
CA GLN A 58 0.36 -4.39 2.97
C GLN A 58 -0.03 -5.78 3.49
N LYS A 59 -0.05 -6.76 2.60
CA LYS A 59 -0.33 -8.17 2.90
C LYS A 59 0.53 -8.72 4.04
N THR A 60 1.84 -8.50 3.98
CA THR A 60 2.80 -8.98 5.00
C THR A 60 2.50 -8.40 6.39
N HIS A 61 1.99 -7.17 6.45
CA HIS A 61 1.58 -6.55 7.70
C HIS A 61 0.30 -7.18 8.25
N LEU A 62 -0.68 -7.50 7.40
CA LEU A 62 -1.88 -8.21 7.81
C LEU A 62 -1.53 -9.62 8.31
N GLU A 63 -0.71 -10.38 7.58
CA GLU A 63 -0.28 -11.71 8.00
C GLU A 63 0.41 -11.68 9.37
N ARG A 64 1.29 -10.71 9.60
CA ARG A 64 1.92 -10.52 10.92
C ARG A 64 0.88 -10.18 11.99
N HIS A 65 -0.06 -9.30 11.69
CA HIS A 65 -1.15 -8.94 12.61
C HIS A 65 -1.97 -10.18 12.99
N LEU A 66 -2.39 -10.99 12.03
CA LEU A 66 -3.14 -12.22 12.26
C LEU A 66 -2.36 -13.22 13.14
N ARG A 67 -1.05 -13.37 12.91
CA ARG A 67 -0.20 -14.23 13.75
C ARG A 67 -0.05 -13.72 15.18
N VAL A 68 0.11 -12.41 15.37
CA VAL A 68 0.46 -11.85 16.69
C VAL A 68 -0.78 -11.58 17.54
N VAL A 69 -1.83 -11.02 16.94
CA VAL A 69 -3.07 -10.59 17.61
C VAL A 69 -4.08 -11.73 17.68
N HIS A 70 -4.29 -12.44 16.58
CA HIS A 70 -5.29 -13.52 16.48
C HIS A 70 -4.68 -14.93 16.62
N LYS A 71 -3.36 -15.04 16.79
CA LYS A 71 -2.62 -16.31 16.95
C LYS A 71 -2.88 -17.32 15.81
N LEU A 72 -3.23 -16.82 14.63
CA LEU A 72 -3.50 -17.66 13.47
C LEU A 72 -2.19 -18.24 12.92
N ARG A 73 -2.22 -19.51 12.51
CA ARG A 73 -1.09 -20.13 11.81
C ARG A 73 -1.10 -19.64 10.36
N PRO A 74 0.08 -19.55 9.70
CA PRO A 74 0.17 -19.12 8.30
C PRO A 74 -0.70 -19.92 7.34
N HIS A 75 -0.94 -21.19 7.65
CA HIS A 75 -1.74 -22.09 6.81
C HIS A 75 -3.24 -21.85 6.92
N ASP A 76 -3.70 -21.31 8.06
CA ASP A 76 -5.12 -21.03 8.32
C ASP A 76 -5.52 -19.63 7.88
N ILE A 77 -4.57 -18.82 7.38
CA ILE A 77 -4.88 -17.48 6.87
C ILE A 77 -5.57 -17.64 5.50
N PRO A 78 -6.83 -17.22 5.36
CA PRO A 78 -7.53 -17.31 4.09
C PRO A 78 -6.83 -16.42 3.07
N LYS A 79 -6.35 -17.00 1.97
CA LYS A 79 -5.59 -16.28 0.93
C LYS A 79 -6.46 -15.23 0.25
N ASP A 80 -7.77 -15.46 0.21
CA ASP A 80 -8.76 -14.55 -0.36
C ASP A 80 -8.82 -13.19 0.36
N LEU A 81 -8.46 -13.16 1.65
CA LEU A 81 -8.41 -11.95 2.47
C LEU A 81 -7.08 -11.19 2.33
N LEU A 82 -6.12 -11.79 1.64
CA LEU A 82 -4.82 -11.19 1.33
C LEU A 82 -4.81 -10.57 -0.07
N HIS A 83 -5.98 -10.49 -0.72
CA HIS A 83 -6.16 -9.70 -1.93
C HIS A 83 -6.34 -8.22 -1.58
N PRO A 84 -5.73 -7.32 -2.35
CA PRO A 84 -5.90 -5.90 -2.12
C PRO A 84 -7.34 -5.49 -2.41
N THR A 85 -8.01 -4.89 -1.43
CA THR A 85 -9.30 -4.25 -1.65
C THR A 85 -9.08 -2.77 -1.97
N SER A 86 -9.67 -2.30 -3.08
CA SER A 86 -9.69 -0.88 -3.41
C SER A 86 -10.71 -0.22 -2.48
N VAL A 87 -10.25 0.65 -1.58
CA VAL A 87 -11.16 1.52 -0.82
C VAL A 87 -11.57 2.65 -1.75
N HIS A 88 -12.50 2.38 -2.65
CA HIS A 88 -13.15 3.47 -3.35
C HIS A 88 -13.94 4.23 -2.28
N SER A 89 -13.60 5.50 -2.06
CA SER A 89 -14.43 6.45 -1.31
C SER A 89 -15.75 6.59 -2.06
N SER A 90 -16.60 5.58 -1.93
CA SER A 90 -17.99 5.64 -2.36
C SER A 90 -18.65 6.47 -1.29
N SER A 91 -18.59 7.80 -1.48
CA SER A 91 -19.48 8.72 -0.79
C SER A 91 -20.89 8.17 -0.98
N SER A 92 -21.52 7.73 0.10
CA SER A 92 -22.95 7.50 0.13
C SER A 92 -23.62 8.78 -0.35
N VAL A 93 -24.19 8.74 -1.56
CA VAL A 93 -25.20 9.70 -1.99
C VAL A 93 -26.42 9.42 -1.13
N THR A 94 -26.71 10.33 -0.21
CA THR A 94 -28.03 10.52 0.41
C THR A 94 -28.37 11.98 0.33
#